data_AF-A0A927TC93-F1
#
_entry.id   AF-A0A927TC93-F1
#
_cell.length_a   1.000
_cell.length_b   1.000
_cell.length_c   1.000
_cell.angle_alpha   90.00
_cell.angle_beta   90.00
_cell.angle_gamma   90.00
#
_symmetry.space_group_name_H-M   'P 1'
#
loop_
_entity.id
_entity.type
_entity.pdbx_description
1 polymer ?
#
loop_
_entity_poly.entity_id
_entity_poly.type
_entity_poly.pdbx_seq_one_letter_code
_entity_poly.pdbx_strand_id
1 'polypeptide(L)'
;MHKDDKRTFPVERIIFAVLLAVYTGVMLYLFVMQCYEVPVFRSDMPDYVNEVRGIKGDYEFPYPLLFTLAKGIALFAGAPLGMAIATALLNALGVCVTKYYMDKEVKTGLNVEEWSRGKLLALDLSITFMVFAMFLLGNLYSPKNTAFFGFDYAYRCMGIYTPNPIWNATYLATRPFTIICFFEAAKVLKNYQRNFTWKGCMPFAVSLLLMTITKPSYTLVLVPLMGILLLVDLIRSKGKSLKNAFLLCVTMIPTGLHLLYQFFGVFTGTNVKGEETGIGISFGLVWNNYTKSIPLSIVMGMALTLGVLVLNLVFNYKTIREKFTYRFAWYNYLVGMAMFLFLYEKGFRMEHANFSWGYMHGMFFVFFMTLVLVLRNTMEWRKSWKAIFLPAEWAVFGYHLVCGVNFLWYALQGNDLAGF
;
A
#
# COMPACT_ATOMS: atom_id res chain seq x y z
N MET A 1 -3.92 -44.89 5.93
CA MET A 1 -3.31 -44.51 4.64
C MET A 1 -3.46 -42.99 4.47
N HIS A 2 -2.50 -42.24 5.01
CA HIS A 2 -2.51 -40.77 5.03
C HIS A 2 -2.34 -40.21 3.61
N LYS A 3 -3.27 -39.35 3.17
CA LYS A 3 -3.01 -38.39 2.11
C LYS A 3 -2.06 -37.35 2.69
N ASP A 4 -0.76 -37.60 2.60
CA ASP A 4 0.25 -36.59 2.85
C ASP A 4 -0.06 -35.35 2.00
N ASP A 5 -0.03 -34.19 2.67
CA ASP A 5 -0.18 -32.85 2.14
C ASP A 5 1.00 -32.50 1.20
N LYS A 6 1.07 -33.19 0.05
CA LYS A 6 2.16 -33.11 -0.94
C LYS A 6 2.04 -31.90 -1.89
N ARG A 7 1.52 -30.77 -1.40
CA ARG A 7 1.34 -29.54 -2.22
C ARG A 7 2.17 -28.37 -1.72
N THR A 8 2.97 -28.56 -0.67
CA THR A 8 3.85 -27.52 -0.14
C THR A 8 5.30 -27.88 -0.46
N PHE A 9 5.96 -27.08 -1.29
CA PHE A 9 7.36 -27.31 -1.64
C PHE A 9 8.27 -26.77 -0.52
N PRO A 10 9.05 -27.63 0.16
CA PRO A 10 10.00 -27.16 1.17
C PRO A 10 10.96 -26.12 0.59
N VAL A 11 11.36 -26.30 -0.68
CA VAL A 11 12.27 -25.41 -1.40
C VAL A 11 11.72 -24.00 -1.53
N GLU A 12 10.47 -23.83 -2.01
CA GLU A 12 9.89 -22.48 -2.15
C GLU A 12 9.71 -21.79 -0.79
N ARG A 13 9.29 -22.53 0.24
CA ARG A 13 9.16 -21.99 1.60
C ARG A 13 10.49 -21.55 2.17
N ILE A 14 11.56 -22.33 1.95
CA ILE A 14 12.92 -21.97 2.36
C ILE A 14 13.36 -20.70 1.63
N ILE A 15 13.16 -20.63 0.30
CA ILE A 15 13.51 -19.45 -0.49
C ILE A 15 12.73 -18.22 -0.01
N PHE A 16 11.42 -18.34 0.20
CA PHE A 16 10.60 -17.26 0.73
C PHE A 16 11.10 -16.80 2.10
N ALA A 17 11.40 -17.74 3.02
CA ALA A 17 11.90 -17.42 4.35
C ALA A 17 13.27 -16.71 4.30
N VAL A 18 14.18 -17.16 3.44
CA VAL A 18 15.50 -16.53 3.23
C VAL A 18 15.33 -15.11 2.68
N LEU A 19 14.53 -14.93 1.64
CA LEU A 19 14.28 -13.62 1.05
C LEU A 19 13.59 -12.67 2.05
N LEU A 20 12.65 -13.19 2.86
CA LEU A 20 11.99 -12.43 3.92
C LEU A 20 13.01 -11.98 4.97
N ALA A 21 13.91 -12.87 5.40
CA ALA A 21 14.95 -12.55 6.36
C ALA A 21 15.92 -11.49 5.80
N VAL A 22 16.35 -11.62 4.54
CA VAL A 22 17.22 -10.65 3.87
C VAL A 22 16.53 -9.29 3.76
N TYR A 23 15.30 -9.24 3.23
CA TYR A 23 14.55 -7.99 3.10
C TYR A 23 14.32 -7.33 4.47
N THR A 24 13.90 -8.11 5.47
CA THR A 24 13.67 -7.61 6.83
C THR A 24 14.96 -7.11 7.47
N GLY A 25 16.08 -7.80 7.26
CA GLY A 25 17.40 -7.38 7.75
C GLY A 25 17.86 -6.06 7.12
N VAL A 26 17.67 -5.88 5.81
CA VAL A 26 17.98 -4.63 5.10
C VAL A 26 17.12 -3.47 5.62
N MET A 27 15.81 -3.68 5.79
CA MET A 27 14.91 -2.65 6.32
C MET A 27 15.22 -2.33 7.79
N LEU A 28 15.52 -3.35 8.60
CA LEU A 28 15.92 -3.16 10.00
C LEU A 28 17.21 -2.36 10.10
N TYR A 29 18.21 -2.65 9.27
CA TYR A 29 19.44 -1.86 9.20
C TYR A 29 19.15 -0.39 8.93
N LEU A 30 18.31 -0.10 7.92
CA LEU A 30 17.92 1.28 7.60
C LEU A 30 17.26 1.97 8.79
N PHE A 31 16.29 1.34 9.43
CA PHE A 31 15.59 1.92 10.58
C PHE A 31 16.48 2.06 11.80
N VAL A 32 17.42 1.14 12.04
CA VAL A 32 18.40 1.26 13.12
C VAL A 32 19.27 2.50 12.89
N MET A 33 19.82 2.68 11.68
CA MET A 33 20.65 3.85 11.37
C MET A 33 19.88 5.17 11.57
N GLN A 34 18.61 5.20 11.18
CA GLN A 34 17.71 6.34 11.36
C GLN A 34 17.34 6.60 12.82
N CYS A 35 16.97 5.56 13.59
CA CYS A 35 16.58 5.68 15.00
C CYS A 35 17.74 6.04 15.92
N TYR A 36 18.96 5.66 15.58
CA TYR A 36 20.18 6.01 16.32
C TYR A 36 20.81 7.32 15.83
N GLU A 37 20.15 8.04 14.91
CA GLU A 37 20.62 9.33 14.40
C GLU A 37 22.05 9.26 13.83
N VAL A 38 22.38 8.12 13.20
CA VAL A 38 23.71 7.95 12.59
C VAL A 38 23.90 9.03 11.53
N PRO A 39 25.05 9.74 11.53
CA PRO A 39 25.29 10.83 10.59
C PRO A 39 24.96 10.42 9.15
N VAL A 40 24.40 11.36 8.39
CA VAL A 40 23.84 11.19 7.04
C VAL A 40 22.39 10.66 7.04
N PHE A 41 22.00 9.68 7.87
CA PHE A 41 20.67 9.05 7.84
C PHE A 41 19.53 9.92 8.40
N ARG A 42 19.08 10.91 7.62
CA ARG A 42 17.98 11.81 7.99
C ARG A 42 16.60 11.16 7.84
N SER A 43 15.73 11.34 8.82
CA SER A 43 14.33 10.88 8.81
C SER A 43 13.53 11.49 9.97
N ASP A 44 12.23 11.19 10.01
CA ASP A 44 11.30 11.46 11.12
C ASP A 44 11.39 10.43 12.26
N MET A 45 12.24 9.41 12.14
CA MET A 45 12.41 8.38 13.16
C MET A 45 12.87 8.90 14.53
N PRO A 46 13.70 9.96 14.66
CA PRO A 46 14.07 10.50 15.96
C PRO A 46 12.87 11.03 16.75
N ASP A 47 11.90 11.67 16.09
CA ASP A 47 10.65 12.11 16.73
C ASP A 47 9.83 10.90 17.22
N TYR A 48 9.80 9.81 16.44
CA TYR A 48 9.17 8.57 16.89
C TYR A 48 9.87 7.96 18.10
N VAL A 49 11.21 8.00 18.15
CA VAL A 49 11.97 7.52 19.31
C VAL A 49 11.67 8.37 20.55
N ASN A 50 11.53 9.69 20.40
CA ASN A 50 11.15 10.58 21.49
C ASN A 50 9.75 10.28 22.03
N GLU A 51 8.78 10.01 21.16
CA GLU A 51 7.45 9.54 21.56
C GLU A 51 7.50 8.21 22.32
N VAL A 52 8.35 7.26 21.89
CA VAL A 52 8.57 6.00 22.62
C VAL A 52 9.15 6.26 24.01
N ARG A 53 10.04 7.25 24.16
CA ARG A 53 10.62 7.68 25.45
C ARG A 53 9.64 8.47 26.33
N GLY A 54 8.50 8.90 25.78
CA GLY A 54 7.56 9.80 26.47
C GLY A 54 8.06 11.26 26.55
N ILE A 55 8.99 11.64 25.68
CA ILE A 55 9.47 13.03 25.55
C ILE A 55 8.49 13.76 24.63
N LYS A 56 7.89 14.86 25.12
CA LYS A 56 7.01 15.70 24.30
C LYS A 56 7.81 16.33 23.15
N GLY A 57 7.42 16.02 21.92
CA GLY A 57 7.92 16.70 20.72
C GLY A 57 6.93 17.74 20.20
N ASP A 58 7.27 18.32 19.04
CA ASP A 58 6.40 19.27 18.33
C ASP A 58 5.20 18.59 17.62
N TYR A 59 5.21 17.25 17.57
CA TYR A 59 4.20 16.43 16.93
C TYR A 59 3.45 15.57 17.95
N GLU A 60 2.12 15.55 17.84
CA GLU A 60 1.29 14.52 18.46
C GLU A 60 1.05 13.41 17.45
N PHE A 61 1.45 12.18 17.78
CA PHE A 61 1.28 11.02 16.91
C PHE A 61 0.05 10.21 17.31
N PRO A 62 -1.07 10.28 16.55
CA PRO A 62 -2.30 9.56 16.89
C PRO A 62 -2.27 8.07 16.48
N TYR A 63 -1.10 7.42 16.52
CA TYR A 63 -0.82 6.09 15.93
C TYR A 63 -0.57 5.02 17.00
N PRO A 64 -1.54 4.71 17.88
CA PRO A 64 -1.28 3.94 19.10
C PRO A 64 -0.70 2.54 18.86
N LEU A 65 -1.02 1.85 17.76
CA LEU A 65 -0.55 0.47 17.56
C LEU A 65 0.98 0.38 17.41
N LEU A 66 1.56 1.21 16.54
CA LEU A 66 3.01 1.20 16.29
C LEU A 66 3.78 1.58 17.55
N PHE A 67 3.36 2.66 18.23
CA PHE A 67 4.03 3.14 19.44
C PHE A 67 3.86 2.20 20.63
N THR A 68 2.70 1.56 20.79
CA THR A 68 2.50 0.57 21.86
C THR A 68 3.40 -0.64 21.66
N LEU A 69 3.51 -1.14 20.42
CA LEU A 69 4.43 -2.23 20.09
C LEU A 69 5.89 -1.82 20.33
N ALA A 70 6.28 -0.63 19.86
CA ALA A 70 7.64 -0.12 20.05
C ALA A 70 7.98 0.08 21.54
N LYS A 71 7.07 0.64 22.34
CA LYS A 71 7.21 0.79 23.81
C LYS A 71 7.38 -0.58 24.49
N GLY A 72 6.61 -1.59 24.08
CA GLY A 72 6.75 -2.96 24.61
C GLY A 72 8.12 -3.59 24.31
N ILE A 73 8.65 -3.40 23.10
CA ILE A 73 9.99 -3.90 22.72
C ILE A 73 11.10 -3.07 23.41
N ALA A 74 10.88 -1.77 23.56
CA ALA A 74 11.82 -0.85 24.20
C ALA A 74 12.11 -1.20 25.67
N LEU A 75 11.21 -1.93 26.34
CA LEU A 75 11.44 -2.46 27.70
C LEU A 75 12.69 -3.34 27.80
N PHE A 76 13.09 -3.98 26.70
CA PHE A 76 14.22 -4.91 26.67
C PHE A 76 15.38 -4.42 25.78
N ALA A 77 15.07 -3.61 24.76
CA ALA A 77 16.02 -3.22 23.71
C ALA A 77 16.37 -1.72 23.70
N GLY A 78 15.70 -0.91 24.52
CA GLY A 78 15.77 0.55 24.46
C GLY A 78 14.92 1.16 23.35
N ALA A 79 14.57 2.45 23.48
CA ALA A 79 13.63 3.12 22.58
C ALA A 79 14.05 3.14 21.10
N PRO A 80 15.32 3.46 20.73
CA PRO A 80 15.75 3.44 19.33
C PRO A 80 15.54 2.09 18.65
N LEU A 81 16.05 1.02 19.28
CA LEU A 81 15.95 -0.32 18.73
C LEU A 81 14.51 -0.86 18.79
N GLY A 82 13.75 -0.52 19.83
CA GLY A 82 12.33 -0.86 19.93
C GLY A 82 11.50 -0.31 18.77
N MET A 83 11.72 0.95 18.40
CA MET A 83 11.05 1.58 17.27
C MET A 83 11.46 0.97 15.91
N ALA A 84 12.76 0.73 15.72
CA ALA A 84 13.28 0.09 14.51
C ALA A 84 12.75 -1.34 14.32
N ILE A 85 12.76 -2.16 15.38
CA ILE A 85 12.25 -3.53 15.34
C ILE A 85 10.73 -3.54 15.09
N ALA A 86 9.96 -2.70 15.79
CA ALA A 86 8.50 -2.63 15.59
C ALA A 86 8.14 -2.32 14.13
N THR A 87 8.82 -1.34 13.53
CA THR A 87 8.62 -0.95 12.13
C THR A 87 9.00 -2.08 11.17
N ALA A 88 10.17 -2.70 11.37
CA ALA A 88 10.64 -3.79 10.53
C ALA A 88 9.72 -5.02 10.60
N LEU A 89 9.26 -5.39 11.80
CA LEU A 89 8.36 -6.52 12.01
C LEU A 89 7.00 -6.31 11.33
N LEU A 90 6.39 -5.14 11.49
CA LEU A 90 5.11 -4.83 10.84
C LEU A 90 5.24 -4.77 9.31
N ASN A 91 6.35 -4.23 8.80
CA ASN A 91 6.62 -4.25 7.37
C ASN A 91 6.82 -5.69 6.82
N ALA A 92 7.55 -6.54 7.56
CA ALA A 92 7.73 -7.95 7.23
C ALA A 92 6.40 -8.73 7.26
N LEU A 93 5.52 -8.44 8.22
CA LEU A 93 4.15 -8.97 8.24
C LEU A 93 3.40 -8.57 6.96
N GLY A 94 3.60 -7.34 6.46
CA GLY A 94 3.06 -6.89 5.18
C GLY A 94 3.48 -7.77 3.99
N VAL A 95 4.74 -8.23 3.97
CA VAL A 95 5.26 -9.15 2.94
C VAL A 95 4.56 -10.50 3.02
N CYS A 96 4.42 -11.07 4.22
CA CYS A 96 3.72 -12.34 4.46
C CYS A 96 2.24 -12.28 4.02
N VAL A 97 1.54 -11.21 4.39
CA VAL A 97 0.15 -10.97 3.98
C VAL A 97 0.04 -10.82 2.46
N THR A 98 0.99 -10.11 1.83
CA THR A 98 1.05 -9.96 0.37
C THR A 98 1.23 -11.31 -0.31
N LYS A 99 2.12 -12.18 0.20
CA LYS A 99 2.29 -13.55 -0.31
C LYS A 99 0.99 -14.33 -0.28
N TYR A 100 0.30 -14.33 0.86
CA TYR A 100 -0.96 -15.03 1.04
C TYR A 100 -2.02 -14.59 0.01
N TYR A 101 -2.25 -13.28 -0.13
CA TYR A 101 -3.25 -12.79 -1.08
C TYR A 101 -2.81 -12.93 -2.54
N MET A 102 -1.51 -12.80 -2.85
CA MET A 102 -1.02 -12.95 -4.22
C MET A 102 -1.14 -14.41 -4.68
N ASP A 103 -0.81 -15.37 -3.81
CA ASP A 103 -1.07 -16.79 -4.06
C ASP A 103 -2.54 -17.03 -4.40
N LYS A 104 -3.44 -16.52 -3.56
CA LYS A 104 -4.87 -16.67 -3.73
C LYS A 104 -5.34 -16.06 -5.05
N GLU A 105 -4.97 -14.81 -5.34
CA GLU A 105 -5.44 -14.09 -6.53
C GLU A 105 -4.84 -14.65 -7.83
N VAL A 106 -3.59 -15.13 -7.83
CA VAL A 106 -2.99 -15.76 -9.02
C VAL A 106 -3.64 -17.12 -9.29
N LYS A 107 -3.82 -17.96 -8.26
CA LYS A 107 -4.33 -19.33 -8.41
C LYS A 107 -5.85 -19.43 -8.58
N THR A 108 -6.61 -18.40 -8.22
CA THR A 108 -8.07 -18.41 -8.35
C THR A 108 -8.53 -18.69 -9.79
N GLY A 109 -9.31 -19.75 -9.98
CA GLY A 109 -9.84 -20.15 -11.29
C GLY A 109 -8.85 -20.96 -12.15
N LEU A 110 -7.69 -21.33 -11.61
CA LEU A 110 -6.77 -22.28 -12.24
C LEU A 110 -6.99 -23.68 -11.68
N ASN A 111 -7.00 -24.70 -12.55
CA ASN A 111 -7.00 -26.11 -12.14
C ASN A 111 -5.59 -26.56 -11.76
N VAL A 112 -5.01 -25.93 -10.73
CA VAL A 112 -3.63 -26.22 -10.28
C VAL A 112 -3.46 -27.67 -9.80
N GLU A 113 -4.55 -28.36 -9.50
CA GLU A 113 -4.55 -29.77 -9.08
C GLU A 113 -4.10 -30.73 -10.18
N GLU A 114 -4.29 -30.35 -11.44
CA GLU A 114 -3.92 -31.15 -12.62
C GLU A 114 -2.49 -30.86 -13.09
N TRP A 115 -1.81 -29.89 -12.48
CA TRP A 115 -0.50 -29.44 -12.94
C TRP A 115 0.61 -30.36 -12.45
N SER A 116 1.63 -30.53 -13.29
CA SER A 116 2.85 -31.23 -12.88
C SER A 116 3.54 -30.51 -11.72
N ARG A 117 4.27 -31.27 -10.90
CA ARG A 117 5.01 -30.74 -9.74
C ARG A 117 5.95 -29.59 -10.14
N GLY A 118 6.69 -29.75 -11.23
CA GLY A 118 7.64 -28.72 -11.70
C GLY A 118 6.93 -27.42 -12.11
N LYS A 119 5.75 -27.52 -12.73
CA LYS A 119 4.97 -26.34 -13.15
C LYS A 119 4.39 -25.60 -11.94
N LEU A 120 3.92 -26.32 -10.93
CA LEU A 120 3.44 -25.71 -9.68
C LEU A 120 4.57 -25.03 -8.92
N LEU A 121 5.72 -25.68 -8.78
CA LEU A 121 6.91 -25.08 -8.16
C LEU A 121 7.34 -23.80 -8.89
N ALA A 122 7.38 -23.82 -10.22
CA ALA A 122 7.72 -22.63 -11.01
C ALA A 122 6.73 -21.48 -10.78
N LEU A 123 5.43 -21.78 -10.66
CA LEU A 123 4.41 -20.77 -10.31
C LEU A 123 4.65 -20.20 -8.92
N ASP A 124 4.88 -21.04 -7.91
CA ASP A 124 5.09 -20.62 -6.54
C ASP A 124 6.35 -19.75 -6.38
N LEU A 125 7.44 -20.11 -7.07
CA LEU A 125 8.66 -19.30 -7.15
C LEU A 125 8.42 -17.96 -7.87
N SER A 126 7.62 -17.96 -8.94
CA SER A 126 7.25 -16.73 -9.66
C SER A 126 6.40 -15.80 -8.79
N ILE A 127 5.48 -16.35 -8.00
CA ILE A 127 4.69 -15.58 -7.03
C ILE A 127 5.61 -15.02 -5.95
N THR A 128 6.53 -15.84 -5.40
CA THR A 128 7.53 -15.37 -4.43
C THR A 128 8.35 -14.20 -4.99
N PHE A 129 8.85 -14.33 -6.21
CA PHE A 129 9.57 -13.24 -6.90
C PHE A 129 8.70 -11.98 -7.00
N MET A 130 7.45 -12.10 -7.46
CA MET A 130 6.54 -10.96 -7.60
C MET A 130 6.21 -10.28 -6.27
N VAL A 131 6.15 -11.03 -5.17
CA VAL A 131 5.94 -10.46 -3.83
C VAL A 131 7.10 -9.57 -3.43
N PHE A 132 8.35 -10.04 -3.56
CA PHE A 132 9.50 -9.20 -3.23
C PHE A 132 9.68 -8.04 -4.20
N ALA A 133 9.44 -8.27 -5.51
CA ALA A 133 9.42 -7.20 -6.48
C ALA A 133 8.38 -6.14 -6.11
N MET A 134 7.18 -6.51 -5.68
CA MET A 134 6.13 -5.57 -5.26
C MET A 134 6.60 -4.60 -4.18
N PHE A 135 7.46 -5.02 -3.25
CA PHE A 135 8.02 -4.18 -2.18
C PHE A 135 9.25 -3.37 -2.61
N LEU A 136 9.80 -3.67 -3.78
CA LEU A 136 10.96 -3.02 -4.38
C LEU A 136 10.61 -2.21 -5.64
N LEU A 137 9.35 -2.24 -6.11
CA LEU A 137 8.93 -1.42 -7.26
C LEU A 137 8.92 0.05 -6.85
N GLY A 138 9.61 0.86 -7.64
CA GLY A 138 9.59 2.31 -7.55
C GLY A 138 8.77 2.94 -8.67
N ASN A 139 8.69 4.25 -8.67
CA ASN A 139 8.30 5.06 -9.83
C ASN A 139 9.41 5.16 -10.86
N LEU A 140 9.04 5.50 -12.10
CA LEU A 140 10.03 5.81 -13.12
C LEU A 140 10.66 7.17 -12.83
N TYR A 141 11.98 7.24 -12.85
CA TYR A 141 12.74 8.47 -12.71
C TYR A 141 14.10 8.32 -13.41
N SER A 142 14.73 9.44 -13.75
CA SER A 142 16.02 9.49 -14.43
C SER A 142 17.21 9.47 -13.46
N PRO A 143 18.40 9.01 -13.92
CA PRO A 143 19.62 9.09 -13.14
C PRO A 143 19.91 10.51 -12.62
N LYS A 144 20.65 10.58 -11.51
CA LYS A 144 21.06 11.85 -10.88
C LYS A 144 21.74 12.77 -11.90
N ASN A 145 21.36 14.04 -11.91
CA ASN A 145 21.84 15.09 -12.84
C ASN A 145 21.43 14.92 -14.30
N THR A 146 20.55 13.98 -14.62
CA THR A 146 19.91 13.89 -15.93
C THR A 146 18.44 14.21 -15.74
N ALA A 147 18.02 15.45 -16.06
CA ALA A 147 16.59 15.77 -16.01
C ALA A 147 15.89 15.08 -17.18
N PHE A 148 14.89 14.25 -16.88
CA PHE A 148 14.03 13.65 -17.90
C PHE A 148 12.67 14.36 -17.85
N PHE A 149 12.27 14.99 -18.96
CA PHE A 149 11.08 15.86 -19.02
C PHE A 149 11.03 16.95 -17.93
N GLY A 150 12.18 17.45 -17.47
CA GLY A 150 12.26 18.47 -16.42
C GLY A 150 12.06 17.95 -14.99
N PHE A 151 11.91 16.63 -14.81
CA PHE A 151 11.97 15.95 -13.51
C PHE A 151 13.43 15.57 -13.24
N ASP A 152 14.01 16.22 -12.24
CA ASP A 152 15.29 15.82 -11.66
C ASP A 152 15.09 14.74 -10.58
N TYR A 153 16.20 14.12 -10.18
CA TYR A 153 16.32 13.08 -9.16
C TYR A 153 15.65 13.42 -7.82
N ALA A 154 15.48 14.71 -7.49
CA ALA A 154 14.79 15.19 -6.29
C ALA A 154 13.28 14.84 -6.24
N TYR A 155 12.63 14.65 -7.40
CA TYR A 155 11.18 14.43 -7.51
C TYR A 155 10.74 12.96 -7.33
N ARG A 156 11.68 12.07 -7.02
CA ARG A 156 11.42 10.62 -6.95
C ARG A 156 10.54 10.24 -5.75
N CYS A 157 10.59 11.01 -4.66
CA CYS A 157 9.86 10.70 -3.42
C CYS A 157 8.59 11.54 -3.27
N MET A 158 8.69 12.82 -3.64
CA MET A 158 7.61 13.80 -3.61
C MET A 158 7.38 14.29 -5.03
N GLY A 159 6.13 14.27 -5.50
CA GLY A 159 5.77 14.65 -6.87
C GLY A 159 5.31 13.48 -7.72
N ILE A 160 6.22 12.58 -8.07
CA ILE A 160 5.84 11.37 -8.84
C ILE A 160 5.16 10.33 -7.92
N TYR A 161 5.63 10.25 -6.66
CA TYR A 161 5.23 9.29 -5.65
C TYR A 161 5.43 7.82 -6.06
N THR A 162 5.32 6.91 -5.10
CA THR A 162 5.64 5.49 -5.29
C THR A 162 4.67 4.61 -4.49
N PRO A 163 4.36 3.38 -4.96
CA PRO A 163 3.66 2.40 -4.13
C PRO A 163 4.46 2.00 -2.86
N ASN A 164 5.77 2.28 -2.82
CA ASN A 164 6.68 1.91 -1.73
C ASN A 164 7.42 3.11 -1.13
N PRO A 165 6.76 3.95 -0.30
CA PRO A 165 7.43 5.03 0.41
C PRO A 165 8.26 4.47 1.58
N ILE A 166 9.47 3.96 1.28
CA ILE A 166 10.35 3.31 2.28
C ILE A 166 10.79 4.24 3.41
N TRP A 167 10.66 5.54 3.21
CA TRP A 167 10.99 6.58 4.19
C TRP A 167 9.88 6.84 5.21
N ASN A 168 8.66 6.29 5.02
CA ASN A 168 7.53 6.56 5.92
C ASN A 168 7.22 5.34 6.79
N ALA A 169 7.79 5.27 7.99
CA ALA A 169 7.64 4.13 8.88
C ALA A 169 6.18 3.81 9.23
N THR A 170 5.34 4.82 9.45
CA THR A 170 3.92 4.63 9.79
C THR A 170 3.10 4.06 8.61
N TYR A 171 3.44 4.41 7.37
CA TYR A 171 2.87 3.79 6.16
C TYR A 171 3.29 2.32 6.03
N LEU A 172 4.56 2.01 6.28
CA LEU A 172 5.06 0.64 6.25
C LEU A 172 4.42 -0.22 7.35
N ALA A 173 4.25 0.35 8.54
CA ALA A 173 3.61 -0.29 9.68
C ALA A 173 2.13 -0.61 9.46
N THR A 174 1.37 0.27 8.80
CA THR A 174 -0.07 0.05 8.54
C THR A 174 -0.32 -0.95 7.40
N ARG A 175 0.65 -1.09 6.48
CA ARG A 175 0.55 -1.90 5.26
C ARG A 175 -0.04 -3.31 5.43
N PRO A 176 0.38 -4.18 6.38
CA PRO A 176 -0.25 -5.49 6.56
C PRO A 176 -1.76 -5.42 6.73
N PHE A 177 -2.24 -4.49 7.56
CA PHE A 177 -3.66 -4.33 7.85
C PHE A 177 -4.41 -3.74 6.66
N THR A 178 -3.80 -2.77 5.97
CA THR A 178 -4.33 -2.19 4.72
C THR A 178 -4.55 -3.27 3.67
N ILE A 179 -3.62 -4.21 3.50
CA ILE A 179 -3.74 -5.30 2.51
C ILE A 179 -4.89 -6.24 2.87
N ILE A 180 -4.97 -6.70 4.13
CA ILE A 180 -6.09 -7.53 4.60
C ILE A 180 -7.41 -6.78 4.37
N CYS A 181 -7.46 -5.51 4.76
CA CYS A 181 -8.66 -4.70 4.67
C CYS A 181 -9.13 -4.53 3.22
N PHE A 182 -8.22 -4.27 2.27
CA PHE A 182 -8.54 -4.18 0.84
C PHE A 182 -9.21 -5.44 0.31
N PHE A 183 -8.62 -6.62 0.54
CA PHE A 183 -9.16 -7.87 0.01
C PHE A 183 -10.43 -8.32 0.73
N GLU A 184 -10.51 -8.15 2.04
CA GLU A 184 -11.74 -8.46 2.79
C GLU A 184 -12.86 -7.47 2.46
N ALA A 185 -12.56 -6.18 2.23
CA ALA A 185 -13.51 -5.18 1.72
C ALA A 185 -14.05 -5.60 0.34
N ALA A 186 -13.17 -5.98 -0.59
CA ALA A 186 -13.58 -6.46 -1.91
C ALA A 186 -14.49 -7.70 -1.82
N LYS A 187 -14.16 -8.63 -0.90
CA LYS A 187 -14.92 -9.85 -0.66
C LYS A 187 -16.29 -9.57 -0.02
N VAL A 188 -16.39 -8.69 0.98
CA VAL A 188 -17.69 -8.34 1.59
C VAL A 188 -18.56 -7.59 0.59
N LEU A 189 -18.01 -6.62 -0.15
CA LEU A 189 -18.74 -5.87 -1.18
C LEU A 189 -19.29 -6.77 -2.29
N LYS A 190 -18.57 -7.83 -2.65
CA LYS A 190 -19.05 -8.78 -3.66
C LYS A 190 -20.25 -9.63 -3.17
N ASN A 191 -20.37 -9.87 -1.87
CA ASN A 191 -21.27 -10.90 -1.32
C ASN A 191 -22.38 -10.36 -0.41
N TYR A 192 -22.25 -9.15 0.14
CA TYR A 192 -23.13 -8.64 1.20
C TYR A 192 -24.61 -8.58 0.77
N GLN A 193 -24.91 -8.30 -0.50
CA GLN A 193 -26.29 -8.23 -0.98
C GLN A 193 -27.03 -9.57 -0.85
N ARG A 194 -26.34 -10.70 -1.05
CA ARG A 194 -26.94 -12.03 -1.04
C ARG A 194 -26.83 -12.70 0.33
N ASN A 195 -25.64 -12.70 0.91
CA ASN A 195 -25.29 -13.50 2.08
C ASN A 195 -24.54 -12.66 3.13
N PHE A 196 -25.21 -11.70 3.76
CA PHE A 196 -24.61 -10.98 4.88
C PHE A 196 -24.40 -11.92 6.07
N THR A 197 -23.19 -11.95 6.61
CA THR A 197 -22.88 -12.67 7.84
C THR A 197 -21.90 -11.86 8.70
N TRP A 198 -22.19 -11.72 10.00
CA TRP A 198 -21.30 -11.03 10.94
C TRP A 198 -19.90 -11.65 10.97
N LYS A 199 -19.83 -12.98 11.02
CA LYS A 199 -18.56 -13.72 10.96
C LYS A 199 -17.78 -13.44 9.68
N GLY A 200 -18.47 -13.27 8.54
CA GLY A 200 -17.86 -12.94 7.26
C GLY A 200 -17.30 -11.51 7.19
N CYS A 201 -17.85 -10.58 7.98
CA CYS A 201 -17.39 -9.19 8.06
C CYS A 201 -16.30 -8.98 9.12
N MET A 202 -16.09 -9.91 10.07
CA MET A 202 -15.12 -9.75 11.15
C MET A 202 -13.69 -9.49 10.64
N PRO A 203 -13.15 -10.21 9.64
CA PRO A 203 -11.83 -9.92 9.11
C PRO A 203 -11.70 -8.51 8.53
N PHE A 204 -12.75 -8.02 7.85
CA PHE A 204 -12.83 -6.66 7.34
C PHE A 204 -12.87 -5.62 8.48
N ALA A 205 -13.77 -5.79 9.44
CA ALA A 205 -13.94 -4.85 10.55
C ALA A 205 -12.68 -4.74 11.42
N VAL A 206 -12.06 -5.86 11.76
CA VAL A 206 -10.82 -5.91 12.55
C VAL A 206 -9.67 -5.29 11.78
N SER A 207 -9.47 -5.67 10.51
CA SER A 207 -8.38 -5.09 9.71
C SER A 207 -8.57 -3.59 9.49
N LEU A 208 -9.80 -3.12 9.28
CA LEU A 208 -10.15 -1.71 9.19
C LEU A 208 -9.81 -0.93 10.47
N LEU A 209 -10.12 -1.49 11.64
CA LEU A 209 -9.75 -0.88 12.92
C LEU A 209 -8.24 -0.85 13.10
N LEU A 210 -7.56 -2.00 12.94
CA LEU A 210 -6.10 -2.12 13.09
C LEU A 210 -5.33 -1.17 12.18
N MET A 211 -5.73 -1.05 10.91
CA MET A 211 -5.11 -0.08 10.01
C MET A 211 -5.35 1.36 10.46
N THR A 212 -6.56 1.69 10.96
CA THR A 212 -6.92 3.06 11.38
C THR A 212 -6.12 3.51 12.59
N ILE A 213 -5.99 2.62 13.59
CA ILE A 213 -5.22 2.89 14.80
C ILE A 213 -3.70 2.81 14.57
N THR A 214 -3.26 2.33 13.40
CA THR A 214 -1.85 2.39 12.99
C THR A 214 -1.58 3.65 12.19
N LYS A 215 -2.38 3.93 11.16
CA LYS A 215 -2.37 5.17 10.36
C LYS A 215 -3.69 5.28 9.57
N PRO A 216 -4.50 6.33 9.76
CA PRO A 216 -5.84 6.42 9.15
C PRO A 216 -5.83 6.75 7.65
N SER A 217 -4.67 6.94 7.02
CA SER A 217 -4.53 7.41 5.63
C SER A 217 -5.36 6.63 4.62
N TYR A 218 -5.37 5.30 4.70
CA TYR A 218 -6.18 4.49 3.79
C TYR A 218 -7.65 4.39 4.20
N THR A 219 -7.97 4.54 5.49
CA THR A 219 -9.37 4.58 5.96
C THR A 219 -10.10 5.78 5.34
N LEU A 220 -9.42 6.92 5.23
CA LEU A 220 -9.94 8.12 4.57
C LEU A 220 -10.30 7.88 3.09
N VAL A 221 -9.66 6.92 2.42
CA VAL A 221 -9.97 6.55 1.02
C VAL A 221 -11.05 5.47 0.97
N LEU A 222 -10.87 4.40 1.73
CA LEU A 222 -11.69 3.20 1.65
C LEU A 222 -13.13 3.45 2.13
N VAL A 223 -13.31 4.18 3.24
CA VAL A 223 -14.64 4.39 3.82
C VAL A 223 -15.55 5.20 2.89
N PRO A 224 -15.13 6.36 2.33
CA PRO A 224 -15.93 7.06 1.31
C PRO A 224 -16.19 6.22 0.07
N LEU A 225 -15.20 5.47 -0.42
CA LEU A 225 -15.38 4.59 -1.57
C LEU A 225 -16.45 3.52 -1.30
N MET A 226 -16.42 2.88 -0.13
CA MET A 226 -17.45 1.92 0.27
C MET A 226 -18.83 2.59 0.35
N GLY A 227 -18.92 3.78 0.92
CA GLY A 227 -20.17 4.56 0.95
C GLY A 227 -20.74 4.80 -0.45
N ILE A 228 -19.91 5.22 -1.41
CA ILE A 228 -20.30 5.41 -2.81
C ILE A 228 -20.79 4.09 -3.42
N LEU A 229 -20.03 3.00 -3.27
CA LEU A 229 -20.38 1.71 -3.86
C LEU A 229 -21.69 1.14 -3.27
N LEU A 230 -21.88 1.25 -1.95
CA LEU A 230 -23.11 0.84 -1.28
C LEU A 230 -24.32 1.67 -1.72
N LEU A 231 -24.15 2.98 -1.90
CA LEU A 231 -25.20 3.85 -2.43
C LEU A 231 -25.58 3.48 -3.87
N VAL A 232 -24.58 3.26 -4.74
CA VAL A 232 -24.80 2.82 -6.13
C VAL A 232 -25.56 1.49 -6.16
N ASP A 233 -25.17 0.54 -5.33
CA ASP A 233 -25.83 -0.76 -5.22
C ASP A 233 -27.25 -0.66 -4.65
N LEU A 234 -27.48 0.24 -3.70
CA LEU A 234 -28.80 0.50 -3.12
C LEU A 234 -29.76 1.04 -4.18
N ILE A 235 -29.28 2.00 -5.00
CA ILE A 235 -30.04 2.55 -6.14
C ILE A 235 -30.33 1.44 -7.16
N ARG A 236 -29.32 0.66 -7.55
CA ARG A 236 -29.48 -0.45 -8.52
C ARG A 236 -30.40 -1.56 -8.03
N SER A 237 -30.37 -1.86 -6.73
CA SER A 237 -31.23 -2.88 -6.12
C SER A 237 -32.63 -2.36 -5.78
N LYS A 238 -32.93 -1.08 -6.04
CA LYS A 238 -34.19 -0.41 -5.67
C LYS A 238 -34.52 -0.56 -4.18
N GLY A 239 -33.51 -0.37 -3.33
CA GLY A 239 -33.67 -0.45 -1.87
C GLY A 239 -33.60 -1.86 -1.28
N LYS A 240 -33.60 -2.92 -2.09
CA LYS A 240 -33.61 -4.31 -1.58
C LYS A 240 -32.38 -4.67 -0.74
N SER A 241 -31.24 -4.02 -0.98
CA SER A 241 -30.01 -4.25 -0.21
C SER A 241 -29.86 -3.34 1.03
N LEU A 242 -30.86 -2.51 1.38
CA LEU A 242 -30.74 -1.50 2.45
C LEU A 242 -30.32 -2.11 3.79
N LYS A 243 -31.00 -3.19 4.21
CA LYS A 243 -30.69 -3.87 5.48
C LYS A 243 -29.24 -4.34 5.52
N ASN A 244 -28.77 -5.04 4.49
CA ASN A 244 -27.42 -5.58 4.47
C ASN A 244 -26.36 -4.48 4.33
N ALA A 245 -26.65 -3.42 3.58
CA ALA A 245 -25.80 -2.24 3.50
C ALA A 245 -25.67 -1.55 4.87
N PHE A 246 -26.79 -1.35 5.57
CA PHE A 246 -26.80 -0.79 6.92
C PHE A 246 -26.00 -1.65 7.90
N LEU A 247 -26.22 -2.97 7.90
CA LEU A 247 -25.46 -3.90 8.75
C LEU A 247 -23.96 -3.89 8.44
N LEU A 248 -23.57 -3.73 7.17
CA LEU A 248 -22.16 -3.57 6.81
C LEU A 248 -21.60 -2.25 7.36
N CYS A 249 -22.33 -1.13 7.27
CA CYS A 249 -21.91 0.13 7.88
C CYS A 249 -21.75 0.02 9.41
N VAL A 250 -22.60 -0.76 10.09
CA VAL A 250 -22.47 -1.02 11.55
C VAL A 250 -21.11 -1.63 11.89
N THR A 251 -20.55 -2.48 11.02
CA THR A 251 -19.21 -3.07 11.25
C THR A 251 -18.08 -2.04 11.24
N MET A 252 -18.32 -0.84 10.72
CA MET A 252 -17.36 0.25 10.62
C MET A 252 -17.47 1.25 11.78
N ILE A 253 -18.46 1.10 12.68
CA ILE A 253 -18.67 2.01 13.82
C ILE A 253 -17.45 2.12 14.74
N PRO A 254 -16.79 1.02 15.16
CA PRO A 254 -15.60 1.13 16.03
C PRO A 254 -14.49 1.99 15.41
N THR A 255 -14.25 1.82 14.11
CA THR A 255 -13.32 2.65 13.35
C THR A 255 -13.78 4.11 13.29
N GLY A 256 -15.07 4.36 13.03
CA GLY A 256 -15.63 5.70 12.97
C GLY A 256 -15.50 6.45 14.31
N LEU A 257 -15.77 5.79 15.43
CA LEU A 257 -15.60 6.36 16.77
C LEU A 257 -14.14 6.73 17.05
N HIS A 258 -13.19 5.88 16.64
CA HIS A 258 -11.77 6.17 16.79
C HIS A 258 -11.32 7.36 15.93
N LEU A 259 -11.79 7.43 14.67
CA LEU A 259 -11.51 8.58 13.80
C LEU A 259 -12.05 9.88 14.38
N LEU A 260 -13.26 9.87 14.95
CA LEU A 260 -13.84 11.05 15.61
C LEU A 260 -13.00 11.47 16.81
N TYR A 261 -12.55 10.52 17.64
CA TYR A 261 -11.62 10.80 18.75
C TYR A 261 -10.32 11.46 18.27
N GLN A 262 -9.69 10.90 17.21
CA GLN A 262 -8.49 11.49 16.61
C GLN A 262 -8.76 12.88 16.02
N PHE A 263 -9.92 13.10 15.39
CA PHE A 263 -10.29 14.36 14.77
C PHE A 263 -10.40 15.48 15.80
N PHE A 264 -11.10 15.25 16.92
CA PHE A 264 -11.23 16.25 17.99
C PHE A 264 -9.92 16.51 18.74
N GLY A 265 -9.00 15.54 18.78
CA GLY A 265 -7.68 15.72 19.38
C GLY A 265 -6.70 16.51 18.50
N VAL A 266 -6.75 16.33 17.17
CA VAL A 266 -5.66 16.73 16.26
C VAL A 266 -6.05 17.84 15.26
N PHE A 267 -7.35 18.02 14.96
CA PHE A 267 -7.83 18.82 13.82
C PHE A 267 -8.77 19.97 14.18
N THR A 268 -9.09 20.18 15.46
CA THR A 268 -9.94 21.29 15.90
C THR A 268 -9.15 22.26 16.77
N GLY A 269 -9.07 23.53 16.36
CA GLY A 269 -8.47 24.63 17.12
C GLY A 269 -7.37 25.37 16.38
N THR A 270 -6.56 26.10 17.14
CA THR A 270 -5.29 26.69 16.69
C THR A 270 -4.15 25.77 17.12
N ASN A 271 -3.19 25.52 16.25
CA ASN A 271 -2.02 24.74 16.64
C ASN A 271 -1.17 25.50 17.68
N VAL A 272 -0.11 24.88 18.21
CA VAL A 272 0.83 25.48 19.17
C VAL A 272 1.45 26.80 18.65
N LYS A 273 1.41 27.03 17.33
CA LYS A 273 1.93 28.21 16.63
C LYS A 273 0.83 29.25 16.28
N GLY A 274 -0.42 29.03 16.68
CA GLY A 274 -1.54 29.94 16.40
C GLY A 274 -2.08 29.92 14.96
N GLU A 275 -1.72 28.92 14.16
CA GLU A 275 -2.20 28.78 12.78
C GLU A 275 -3.55 28.04 12.72
N GLU A 276 -4.34 28.37 11.68
CA GLU A 276 -5.60 27.68 11.39
C GLU A 276 -5.33 26.20 11.09
N THR A 277 -5.90 25.30 11.89
CA THR A 277 -5.90 23.86 11.62
C THR A 277 -7.17 23.46 10.86
N GLY A 278 -7.09 22.40 10.05
CA GLY A 278 -8.25 21.86 9.34
C GLY A 278 -7.94 21.43 7.92
N ILE A 279 -9.01 21.15 7.17
CA ILE A 279 -8.93 20.67 5.78
C ILE A 279 -9.30 21.83 4.84
N GLY A 280 -8.40 22.16 3.93
CA GLY A 280 -8.65 23.08 2.81
C GLY A 280 -9.04 22.33 1.54
N ILE A 281 -9.70 23.03 0.62
CA ILE A 281 -10.08 22.51 -0.70
C ILE A 281 -9.43 23.39 -1.77
N SER A 282 -8.57 22.80 -2.59
CA SER A 282 -7.97 23.48 -3.74
C SER A 282 -7.44 22.45 -4.75
N PHE A 283 -7.59 22.73 -6.04
CA PHE A 283 -7.17 21.80 -7.08
C PHE A 283 -5.66 21.82 -7.28
N GLY A 284 -5.00 20.69 -7.02
CA GLY A 284 -3.58 20.43 -7.28
C GLY A 284 -2.62 21.24 -6.42
N LEU A 285 -3.09 21.99 -5.42
CA LEU A 285 -2.28 22.95 -4.66
C LEU A 285 -1.02 22.31 -4.08
N VAL A 286 -1.17 21.29 -3.24
CA VAL A 286 -0.03 20.62 -2.58
C VAL A 286 0.77 19.78 -3.55
N TRP A 287 0.12 19.14 -4.54
CA TRP A 287 0.86 18.34 -5.53
C TRP A 287 1.81 19.23 -6.35
N ASN A 288 1.38 20.44 -6.74
CA ASN A 288 2.20 21.39 -7.48
C ASN A 288 3.43 21.89 -6.71
N ASN A 289 3.45 21.82 -5.36
CA ASN A 289 4.67 22.11 -4.59
C ASN A 289 5.81 21.13 -4.91
N TYR A 290 5.45 19.91 -5.33
CA TYR A 290 6.40 18.84 -5.60
C TYR A 290 6.42 18.42 -7.06
N THR A 291 5.74 19.08 -7.99
CA THR A 291 5.86 18.72 -9.41
C THR A 291 5.53 19.87 -10.34
N LYS A 292 6.25 19.93 -11.45
CA LYS A 292 5.95 20.85 -12.56
C LYS A 292 4.79 20.36 -13.44
N SER A 293 4.46 19.06 -13.38
CA SER A 293 3.41 18.47 -14.20
C SER A 293 2.78 17.26 -13.49
N ILE A 294 1.60 17.48 -12.91
CA ILE A 294 0.81 16.40 -12.29
C ILE A 294 0.50 15.27 -13.29
N PRO A 295 0.04 15.53 -14.53
CA PRO A 295 -0.27 14.46 -15.47
C PRO A 295 0.94 13.58 -15.79
N LEU A 296 2.10 14.18 -16.01
CA LEU A 296 3.34 13.44 -16.29
C LEU A 296 3.80 12.65 -15.05
N SER A 297 3.64 13.22 -13.86
CA SER A 297 3.92 12.53 -12.58
C SER A 297 3.08 11.26 -12.44
N ILE A 298 1.78 11.33 -12.78
CA ILE A 298 0.89 10.17 -12.80
C ILE A 298 1.39 9.13 -13.81
N VAL A 299 1.74 9.54 -15.03
CA VAL A 299 2.26 8.62 -16.06
C VAL A 299 3.54 7.93 -15.60
N MET A 300 4.49 8.66 -15.03
CA MET A 300 5.77 8.12 -14.55
C MET A 300 5.59 7.22 -13.32
N GLY A 301 4.67 7.56 -12.41
CA GLY A 301 4.36 6.75 -11.23
C GLY A 301 3.60 5.46 -11.58
N MET A 302 2.76 5.51 -12.61
CA MET A 302 1.80 4.44 -12.93
C MET A 302 2.07 3.74 -14.27
N ALA A 303 3.20 4.00 -14.95
CA ALA A 303 3.46 3.55 -16.33
C ALA A 303 3.18 2.06 -16.57
N LEU A 304 3.71 1.17 -15.73
CA LEU A 304 3.43 -0.27 -15.81
C LEU A 304 1.93 -0.55 -15.76
N THR A 305 1.25 0.02 -14.78
CA THR A 305 -0.16 -0.26 -14.51
C THR A 305 -1.10 0.31 -15.57
N LEU A 306 -0.78 1.50 -16.10
CA LEU A 306 -1.50 2.13 -17.20
C LEU A 306 -1.30 1.33 -18.49
N GLY A 307 -0.07 0.89 -18.76
CA GLY A 307 0.23 0.02 -19.90
C GLY A 307 -0.58 -1.27 -19.86
N VAL A 308 -0.52 -2.00 -18.74
CA VAL A 308 -1.28 -3.25 -18.56
C VAL A 308 -2.80 -3.00 -18.61
N LEU A 309 -3.29 -1.88 -18.05
CA LEU A 309 -4.71 -1.51 -18.14
C LEU A 309 -5.14 -1.30 -19.59
N VAL A 310 -4.41 -0.47 -20.36
CA VAL A 310 -4.73 -0.18 -21.76
C VAL A 310 -4.73 -1.47 -22.58
N LEU A 311 -3.69 -2.30 -22.45
CA LEU A 311 -3.61 -3.59 -23.16
C LEU A 311 -4.81 -4.50 -22.83
N ASN A 312 -5.18 -4.59 -21.56
CA ASN A 312 -6.33 -5.40 -21.16
C ASN A 312 -7.67 -4.76 -21.59
N LEU A 313 -7.80 -3.44 -21.65
CA LEU A 313 -9.01 -2.79 -22.16
C LEU A 313 -9.21 -3.06 -23.66
N VAL A 314 -8.15 -2.95 -24.45
CA VAL A 314 -8.24 -3.14 -25.91
C VAL A 314 -8.40 -4.62 -26.27
N PHE A 315 -7.69 -5.52 -25.58
CA PHE A 315 -7.56 -6.92 -26.03
C PHE A 315 -8.17 -7.96 -25.07
N ASN A 316 -8.54 -7.57 -23.85
CA ASN A 316 -9.03 -8.50 -22.82
C ASN A 316 -10.12 -7.90 -21.92
N TYR A 317 -11.02 -7.11 -22.50
CA TYR A 317 -12.00 -6.34 -21.73
C TYR A 317 -12.81 -7.19 -20.74
N LYS A 318 -13.13 -8.44 -21.13
CA LYS A 318 -13.82 -9.42 -20.30
C LYS A 318 -13.12 -9.65 -18.95
N THR A 319 -11.79 -9.77 -18.97
CA THR A 319 -10.99 -9.98 -17.75
C THR A 319 -11.09 -8.81 -16.78
N ILE A 320 -11.07 -7.56 -17.27
CA ILE A 320 -11.25 -6.36 -16.44
C ILE A 320 -12.67 -6.29 -15.89
N ARG A 321 -13.67 -6.53 -16.74
CA ARG A 321 -15.08 -6.43 -16.37
C ARG A 321 -15.45 -7.42 -15.26
N GLU A 322 -15.00 -8.67 -15.38
CA GLU A 322 -15.38 -9.76 -14.48
C GLU A 322 -14.61 -9.74 -13.15
N LYS A 323 -13.36 -9.25 -13.14
CA LYS A 323 -12.54 -9.19 -11.92
C LYS A 323 -12.85 -7.96 -11.08
N PHE A 324 -13.82 -8.11 -10.18
CA PHE A 324 -14.20 -7.05 -9.24
C PHE A 324 -13.00 -6.51 -8.43
N THR A 325 -12.12 -7.38 -7.91
CA THR A 325 -10.95 -6.97 -7.12
C THR A 325 -10.00 -6.06 -7.90
N TYR A 326 -9.81 -6.31 -9.20
CA TYR A 326 -8.99 -5.45 -10.08
C TYR A 326 -9.64 -4.07 -10.26
N ARG A 327 -10.95 -4.03 -10.52
CA ARG A 327 -11.70 -2.76 -10.61
C ARG A 327 -11.69 -2.01 -9.28
N PHE A 328 -11.79 -2.73 -8.17
CA PHE A 328 -11.75 -2.17 -6.83
C PHE A 328 -10.39 -1.51 -6.52
N ALA A 329 -9.27 -2.09 -6.99
CA ALA A 329 -7.96 -1.43 -6.89
C ALA A 329 -7.96 -0.07 -7.61
N TRP A 330 -8.47 0.00 -8.84
CA TRP A 330 -8.59 1.26 -9.59
C TRP A 330 -9.53 2.25 -8.91
N TYR A 331 -10.65 1.81 -8.32
CA TYR A 331 -11.54 2.70 -7.57
C TYR A 331 -10.83 3.32 -6.36
N ASN A 332 -10.03 2.53 -5.62
CA ASN A 332 -9.23 3.05 -4.50
C ASN A 332 -8.20 4.07 -4.99
N TYR A 333 -7.49 3.77 -6.08
CA TYR A 333 -6.56 4.71 -6.69
C TYR A 333 -7.23 6.03 -7.10
N LEU A 334 -8.37 5.96 -7.80
CA LEU A 334 -9.06 7.16 -8.29
C LEU A 334 -9.62 8.02 -7.14
N VAL A 335 -10.19 7.40 -6.10
CA VAL A 335 -10.66 8.13 -4.92
C VAL A 335 -9.49 8.75 -4.17
N GLY A 336 -8.40 8.01 -3.93
CA GLY A 336 -7.20 8.53 -3.28
C GLY A 336 -6.55 9.66 -4.08
N MET A 337 -6.48 9.52 -5.41
CA MET A 337 -5.98 10.56 -6.32
C MET A 337 -6.88 11.80 -6.30
N ALA A 338 -8.21 11.64 -6.33
CA ALA A 338 -9.14 12.76 -6.24
C ALA A 338 -9.00 13.48 -4.88
N MET A 339 -8.90 12.74 -3.78
CA MET A 339 -8.67 13.34 -2.47
C MET A 339 -7.36 14.12 -2.44
N PHE A 340 -6.28 13.59 -2.99
CA PHE A 340 -5.01 14.31 -3.05
C PHE A 340 -5.04 15.53 -3.99
N LEU A 341 -5.80 15.45 -5.09
CA LEU A 341 -5.99 16.57 -6.01
C LEU A 341 -6.82 17.70 -5.41
N PHE A 342 -7.78 17.42 -4.53
CA PHE A 342 -8.73 18.43 -4.07
C PHE A 342 -8.58 18.83 -2.61
N LEU A 343 -7.99 17.98 -1.76
CA LEU A 343 -7.93 18.18 -0.32
C LEU A 343 -6.49 18.37 0.16
N TYR A 344 -6.31 19.27 1.13
CA TYR A 344 -5.04 19.49 1.80
C TYR A 344 -5.24 19.84 3.28
N GLU A 345 -4.24 19.63 4.11
CA GLU A 345 -4.24 20.14 5.50
C GLU A 345 -3.73 21.57 5.53
N LYS A 346 -4.39 22.43 6.31
CA LYS A 346 -3.98 23.82 6.53
C LYS A 346 -2.80 23.92 7.51
N GLY A 347 -2.16 25.09 7.53
CA GLY A 347 -1.03 25.40 8.41
C GLY A 347 0.25 24.66 8.03
N PHE A 348 1.17 24.49 9.00
CA PHE A 348 2.45 23.81 8.78
C PHE A 348 2.35 22.39 8.19
N ARG A 349 1.19 21.72 8.37
CA ARG A 349 0.98 20.36 7.87
C ARG A 349 0.72 20.28 6.37
N MET A 350 0.52 21.41 5.70
CA MET A 350 0.34 21.47 4.24
C MET A 350 1.48 20.77 3.49
N GLU A 351 2.72 21.04 3.90
CA GLU A 351 3.93 20.47 3.29
C GLU A 351 4.18 19.00 3.64
N HIS A 352 3.36 18.38 4.51
CA HIS A 352 3.44 16.93 4.74
C HIS A 352 2.66 16.13 3.70
N ALA A 353 1.88 16.81 2.84
CA ALA A 353 1.10 16.19 1.77
C ALA A 353 0.29 14.97 2.23
N ASN A 354 -0.36 15.04 3.40
CA ASN A 354 -0.92 13.85 4.06
C ASN A 354 -2.00 13.11 3.25
N PHE A 355 -2.72 13.79 2.35
CA PHE A 355 -3.64 13.12 1.43
C PHE A 355 -2.95 12.27 0.35
N SER A 356 -1.66 12.49 0.09
CA SER A 356 -0.85 11.65 -0.82
C SER A 356 -0.65 10.23 -0.30
N TRP A 357 -0.70 10.00 1.02
CA TRP A 357 -0.59 8.65 1.60
C TRP A 357 -1.73 7.74 1.16
N GLY A 358 -2.96 8.27 1.10
CA GLY A 358 -4.13 7.56 0.57
C GLY A 358 -3.97 7.23 -0.92
N TYR A 359 -3.45 8.17 -1.70
CA TYR A 359 -3.10 7.97 -3.10
C TYR A 359 -2.05 6.86 -3.29
N MET A 360 -0.97 6.85 -2.50
CA MET A 360 0.08 5.81 -2.56
C MET A 360 -0.43 4.41 -2.19
N HIS A 361 -1.38 4.30 -1.25
CA HIS A 361 -2.07 3.01 -0.99
C HIS A 361 -2.86 2.55 -2.22
N GLY A 362 -3.55 3.48 -2.89
CA GLY A 362 -4.21 3.21 -4.17
C GLY A 362 -3.23 2.72 -5.24
N MET A 363 -2.07 3.38 -5.38
CA MET A 363 -0.99 2.92 -6.27
C MET A 363 -0.57 1.49 -5.92
N PHE A 364 -0.31 1.20 -4.64
CA PHE A 364 0.10 -0.12 -4.18
C PHE A 364 -0.89 -1.22 -4.62
N PHE A 365 -2.21 -1.02 -4.45
CA PHE A 365 -3.19 -2.02 -4.85
C PHE A 365 -3.33 -2.19 -6.36
N VAL A 366 -3.19 -1.11 -7.13
CA VAL A 366 -3.19 -1.19 -8.59
C VAL A 366 -1.95 -1.94 -9.08
N PHE A 367 -0.77 -1.66 -8.52
CA PHE A 367 0.45 -2.40 -8.82
C PHE A 367 0.32 -3.88 -8.44
N PHE A 368 -0.17 -4.19 -7.24
CA PHE A 368 -0.41 -5.57 -6.80
C PHE A 368 -1.25 -6.34 -7.83
N MET A 369 -2.41 -5.79 -8.17
CA MET A 369 -3.33 -6.47 -9.08
C MET A 369 -2.81 -6.49 -10.53
N THR A 370 -1.95 -5.53 -10.90
CA THR A 370 -1.22 -5.54 -12.17
C THR A 370 -0.22 -6.68 -12.23
N LEU A 371 0.55 -6.95 -11.16
CA LEU A 371 1.48 -8.09 -11.13
C LEU A 371 0.74 -9.43 -11.22
N VAL A 372 -0.43 -9.55 -10.58
CA VAL A 372 -1.30 -10.72 -10.74
C VAL A 372 -1.71 -10.91 -12.21
N LEU A 373 -2.04 -9.82 -12.91
CA LEU A 373 -2.37 -9.89 -14.34
C LEU A 373 -1.16 -10.22 -15.21
N VAL A 374 0.02 -9.64 -14.96
CA VAL A 374 1.25 -9.94 -15.71
C VAL A 374 1.62 -11.42 -15.57
N LEU A 375 1.52 -12.00 -14.37
CA LEU A 375 1.73 -13.45 -14.18
C LEU A 375 0.72 -14.29 -14.98
N ARG A 376 -0.56 -13.90 -14.95
CA ARG A 376 -1.61 -14.61 -15.70
C ARG A 376 -1.42 -14.50 -17.22
N ASN A 377 -1.10 -13.30 -17.71
CA ASN A 377 -0.76 -13.05 -19.10
C ASN A 377 0.45 -13.92 -19.51
N THR A 378 1.46 -14.04 -18.65
CA THR A 378 2.63 -14.89 -18.86
C THR A 378 2.25 -16.37 -18.95
N MET A 379 1.33 -16.86 -18.12
CA MET A 379 0.88 -18.26 -18.19
C MET A 379 0.05 -18.58 -19.44
N GLU A 380 -0.66 -17.58 -19.97
CA GLU A 380 -1.56 -17.72 -21.12
C GLU A 380 -0.92 -17.23 -22.43
N TRP A 381 0.37 -16.89 -22.43
CA TRP A 381 1.03 -16.19 -23.55
C TRP A 381 0.88 -16.89 -24.90
N ARG A 382 0.97 -18.23 -24.95
CA ARG A 382 0.81 -18.98 -26.20
C ARG A 382 -0.62 -19.06 -26.72
N LYS A 383 -1.62 -18.69 -25.92
CA LYS A 383 -3.05 -18.79 -26.26
C LYS A 383 -3.58 -17.52 -26.93
N SER A 384 -2.76 -16.48 -27.05
CA SER A 384 -3.19 -15.19 -27.59
C SER A 384 -2.03 -14.44 -28.24
N TRP A 385 -2.33 -13.71 -29.31
CA TRP A 385 -1.43 -12.73 -29.94
C TRP A 385 -0.93 -11.64 -28.96
N LYS A 386 -1.53 -11.54 -27.77
CA LYS A 386 -1.06 -10.76 -26.62
C LYS A 386 0.38 -11.06 -26.22
N ALA A 387 0.95 -12.22 -26.61
CA ALA A 387 2.36 -12.54 -26.45
C ALA A 387 3.30 -11.43 -26.91
N ILE A 388 2.93 -10.65 -27.94
CA ILE A 388 3.77 -9.58 -28.50
C ILE A 388 3.95 -8.42 -27.50
N PHE A 389 2.97 -8.18 -26.62
CA PHE A 389 3.04 -7.11 -25.63
C PHE A 389 3.69 -7.55 -24.31
N LEU A 390 3.78 -8.85 -24.08
CA LEU A 390 4.35 -9.39 -22.85
C LEU A 390 5.81 -8.94 -22.64
N PRO A 391 6.71 -8.93 -23.64
CA PRO A 391 8.04 -8.34 -23.51
C PRO A 391 8.02 -6.88 -23.05
N ALA A 392 7.07 -6.07 -23.54
CA ALA A 392 6.93 -4.68 -23.13
C ALA A 392 6.45 -4.55 -21.68
N GLU A 393 5.47 -5.36 -21.25
CA GLU A 393 5.02 -5.41 -19.85
C GLU A 393 6.20 -5.74 -18.91
N TRP A 394 6.98 -6.77 -19.25
CA TRP A 394 8.15 -7.17 -18.46
C TRP A 394 9.30 -6.15 -18.51
N ALA A 395 9.52 -5.47 -19.63
CA ALA A 395 10.53 -4.42 -19.75
C ALA A 395 10.20 -3.22 -18.86
N VAL A 396 8.94 -2.75 -18.89
CA VAL A 396 8.48 -1.64 -18.04
C VAL A 396 8.50 -2.06 -16.58
N PHE A 397 8.07 -3.28 -16.24
CA PHE A 397 8.21 -3.84 -14.89
C PHE A 397 9.66 -3.86 -14.42
N GLY A 398 10.58 -4.35 -15.27
CA GLY A 398 12.01 -4.38 -14.97
C GLY A 398 12.56 -2.98 -14.71
N TYR A 399 12.12 -1.98 -15.46
CA TYR A 399 12.55 -0.60 -15.26
C TYR A 399 12.04 0.00 -13.94
N HIS A 400 10.76 -0.21 -13.59
CA HIS A 400 10.23 0.17 -12.27
C HIS A 400 10.98 -0.53 -11.13
N LEU A 401 11.38 -1.79 -11.32
CA LEU A 401 12.13 -2.55 -10.32
C LEU A 401 13.55 -2.01 -10.16
N VAL A 402 14.24 -1.72 -11.27
CA VAL A 402 15.57 -1.07 -11.23
C VAL A 402 15.50 0.28 -10.52
N CYS A 403 14.50 1.11 -10.83
CA CYS A 403 14.29 2.38 -10.14
C CYS A 403 14.08 2.19 -8.64
N GLY A 404 13.20 1.28 -8.21
CA GLY A 404 12.95 1.10 -6.77
C GLY A 404 14.10 0.44 -6.02
N VAL A 405 14.86 -0.48 -6.63
CA VAL A 405 16.10 -1.03 -6.05
C VAL A 405 17.17 0.04 -5.91
N ASN A 406 17.37 0.86 -6.95
CA ASN A 406 18.31 1.99 -6.89
C ASN A 406 17.89 2.99 -5.80
N PHE A 407 16.60 3.19 -5.62
CA PHE A 407 16.08 4.07 -4.58
C PHE A 407 16.32 3.51 -3.16
N LEU A 408 16.09 2.22 -2.94
CA LEU A 408 16.45 1.58 -1.67
C LEU A 408 17.95 1.63 -1.42
N TRP A 409 18.77 1.38 -2.44
CA TRP A 409 20.23 1.49 -2.33
C TRP A 409 20.66 2.91 -1.93
N TYR A 410 20.04 3.92 -2.52
CA TYR A 410 20.28 5.31 -2.17
C TYR A 410 19.92 5.63 -0.71
N ALA A 411 18.82 5.06 -0.19
CA ALA A 411 18.44 5.15 1.22
C ALA A 411 19.45 4.49 2.15
N LEU A 412 19.99 3.33 1.76
CA LEU A 412 20.98 2.60 2.56
C LEU A 412 22.33 3.31 2.66
N GLN A 413 22.61 4.26 1.77
CA GLN A 413 23.76 5.17 1.85
C GLN A 413 23.53 6.35 2.79
N GLY A 414 22.36 6.41 3.45
CA GLY A 414 21.98 7.47 4.37
C GLY A 414 21.44 8.73 3.70
N ASN A 415 21.46 8.83 2.37
CA ASN A 415 21.05 10.05 1.72
C ASN A 415 19.60 10.45 2.03
N ASP A 416 19.34 11.76 2.03
CA ASP A 416 18.01 12.31 2.27
C ASP A 416 16.96 11.84 1.24
N LEU A 417 15.88 11.29 1.76
CA LEU A 417 14.81 10.66 1.02
C LEU A 417 13.60 11.56 0.81
N ALA A 418 13.46 12.68 1.51
CA ALA A 418 12.25 13.50 1.36
C ALA A 418 12.49 15.01 1.46
N GLY A 419 13.73 15.47 1.33
CA GLY A 419 14.06 16.89 1.42
C GLY A 419 14.25 17.38 2.86
N PHE A 420 14.63 16.50 3.80
CA PHE A 420 14.86 16.79 5.21
C PHE A 420 16.26 17.35 5.50
#